data_AF-A0A4Q1B842-F1
#
_entry.id   AF-A0A4Q1B842-F1
#
_cell.length_a   1.000
_cell.length_b   1.000
_cell.length_c   1.000
_cell.angle_alpha   90.00
_cell.angle_beta   90.00
_cell.angle_gamma   90.00
#
_symmetry.space_group_name_H-M   'P 1'
#
loop_
_entity.id
_entity.type
_entity.pdbx_description
1 polymer ?
#
loop_
_entity_poly.entity_id
_entity_poly.type
_entity_poly.pdbx_seq_one_letter_code
_entity_poly.pdbx_strand_id
1 'polypeptide(L)'
;MNQIAEGVSKVLYFRKLGETTAATLVLQTEHSKSYKRDREAVVTKAGRVFRAAQLEDEISISALQSTSDDAYKMIDNSIVDGYALECWEVDLSKKKPDSTNQFQAEYRQGWMTEWESTSPAEDDPTVEGTYVTFGKRQEGFATVPEADLNKNGILGYVFHDMIASDVPDDGLADLAAQPSSPVA
;
A
#
# COMPACT_ATOMS: atom_id res chain seq x y z
N MET A 1 3.05 4.78 24.79
CA MET A 1 2.19 5.87 24.28
C MET A 1 1.61 5.39 22.96
N ASN A 2 0.29 5.39 22.80
CA ASN A 2 -0.34 4.97 21.55
C ASN A 2 -0.39 6.22 20.65
N GLN A 3 0.43 6.25 19.60
CA GLN A 3 0.37 7.29 18.58
C GLN A 3 -0.71 6.93 17.55
N ILE A 4 -1.30 7.95 16.93
CA ILE A 4 -2.25 7.76 15.81
C ILE A 4 -1.44 7.26 14.63
N ALA A 5 -1.83 6.14 14.03
CA ALA A 5 -1.22 5.66 12.81
C ALA A 5 -1.63 6.58 11.65
N GLU A 6 -0.67 7.24 11.03
CA GLU A 6 -0.92 8.09 9.86
C GLU A 6 -1.13 7.22 8.62
N GLY A 7 -2.21 7.45 7.87
CA GLY A 7 -2.50 6.69 6.64
C GLY A 7 -1.40 6.81 5.59
N VAL A 8 -0.70 7.95 5.57
CA VAL A 8 0.46 8.23 4.70
C VAL A 8 1.60 7.23 4.92
N SER A 9 1.73 6.68 6.12
CA SER A 9 2.80 5.71 6.43
C SER A 9 2.53 4.31 5.88
N LYS A 10 1.35 4.06 5.31
CA LYS A 10 0.96 2.75 4.77
C LYS A 10 0.95 2.80 3.25
N VAL A 11 1.78 1.97 2.62
CA VAL A 11 1.94 1.97 1.16
C VAL A 11 1.78 0.57 0.61
N LEU A 12 1.05 0.44 -0.50
CA LEU A 12 0.90 -0.83 -1.21
C LEU A 12 1.97 -0.99 -2.29
N TYR A 13 2.62 -2.14 -2.28
CA TYR A 13 3.52 -2.59 -3.33
C TYR A 13 2.89 -3.79 -4.04
N PHE A 14 3.12 -3.88 -5.35
CA PHE A 14 2.64 -4.96 -6.20
C PHE A 14 3.81 -5.61 -6.94
N ARG A 15 3.66 -6.89 -7.26
CA ARG A 15 4.60 -7.60 -8.14
C ARG A 15 3.86 -8.68 -8.90
N LYS A 16 4.26 -8.92 -10.14
CA LYS A 16 3.79 -10.09 -10.89
C LYS A 16 4.31 -11.37 -10.25
N LEU A 17 3.43 -12.34 -10.01
CA LEU A 17 3.82 -13.60 -9.41
C LEU A 17 4.87 -14.32 -10.29
N GLY A 18 6.07 -14.53 -9.74
CA GLY A 18 7.21 -15.15 -10.45
C GLY A 18 8.26 -14.16 -10.97
N GLU A 19 8.03 -12.86 -10.87
CA GLU A 19 9.05 -11.84 -11.17
C GLU A 19 9.84 -11.42 -9.93
N THR A 20 10.96 -10.73 -10.15
CA THR A 20 11.88 -10.32 -9.07
C THR A 20 11.59 -8.93 -8.53
N THR A 21 11.01 -8.04 -9.35
CA THR A 21 10.94 -6.61 -9.06
C THR A 21 9.53 -6.21 -8.62
N ALA A 22 9.40 -5.68 -7.40
CA ALA A 22 8.14 -5.08 -6.94
C ALA A 22 8.09 -3.61 -7.35
N ALA A 23 6.89 -3.13 -7.68
CA ALA A 23 6.60 -1.75 -8.04
C ALA A 23 5.44 -1.23 -7.19
N THR A 24 5.40 0.07 -6.95
CA THR A 24 4.34 0.72 -6.16
C THR A 24 3.67 1.78 -7.01
N LEU A 25 2.37 1.97 -6.81
CA LEU A 25 1.65 3.10 -7.41
C LEU A 25 2.15 4.38 -6.73
N VAL A 26 2.60 5.35 -7.53
CA VAL A 26 3.34 6.52 -7.02
C VAL A 26 2.45 7.47 -6.22
N LEU A 27 1.16 7.54 -6.55
CA LEU A 27 0.22 8.52 -5.99
C LEU A 27 -1.03 7.85 -5.41
N GLN A 28 -0.84 6.90 -4.49
CA GLN A 28 -1.96 6.26 -3.78
C GLN A 28 -2.66 7.29 -2.90
N THR A 29 -3.96 7.48 -3.12
CA THR A 29 -4.80 8.39 -2.33
C THR A 29 -5.43 7.66 -1.15
N GLU A 30 -5.89 6.43 -1.38
CA GLU A 30 -6.47 5.60 -0.33
C GLU A 30 -6.29 4.11 -0.66
N HIS A 31 -6.16 3.29 0.37
CA HIS A 31 -6.45 1.87 0.26
C HIS A 31 -7.24 1.40 1.47
N SER A 32 -8.19 0.51 1.24
CA SER A 32 -9.01 -0.09 2.30
C SER A 32 -8.95 -1.60 2.24
N LYS A 33 -9.10 -2.26 3.40
CA LYS A 33 -9.06 -3.71 3.55
C LYS A 33 -10.35 -4.22 4.17
N SER A 34 -10.95 -5.22 3.56
CA SER A 34 -12.18 -5.87 4.03
C SER A 34 -11.93 -7.35 4.27
N TYR A 35 -12.23 -7.81 5.49
CA TYR A 35 -12.18 -9.23 5.85
C TYR A 35 -13.58 -9.75 6.17
N LYS A 36 -14.04 -10.75 5.42
CA LYS A 36 -15.30 -11.43 5.70
C LYS A 36 -15.05 -12.92 5.90
N ARG A 37 -15.68 -13.49 6.93
CA ARG A 37 -15.64 -14.93 7.17
C ARG A 37 -16.93 -15.36 7.84
N ASP A 38 -17.74 -16.08 7.09
CA ASP A 38 -18.95 -16.67 7.63
C ASP A 38 -18.65 -17.85 8.55
N ARG A 39 -19.54 -18.06 9.53
CA ARG A 39 -19.48 -19.19 10.44
C ARG A 39 -20.85 -19.84 10.51
N GLU A 40 -20.96 -21.04 9.98
CA GLU A 40 -22.18 -21.83 10.08
C GLU A 40 -22.23 -22.54 11.43
N ALA A 41 -23.34 -22.40 12.15
CA ALA A 41 -23.57 -23.11 13.40
C ALA A 41 -24.35 -24.40 13.12
N VAL A 42 -23.69 -25.55 13.24
CA VAL A 42 -24.33 -26.86 13.19
C VAL A 42 -24.86 -27.19 14.58
N VAL A 43 -26.18 -27.26 14.72
CA VAL A 43 -26.84 -27.64 15.98
C VAL A 43 -26.73 -29.15 16.14
N THR A 44 -25.96 -29.60 17.14
CA THR A 44 -25.86 -31.03 17.48
C THR A 44 -26.56 -31.30 18.80
N LYS A 45 -26.82 -32.58 19.11
CA LYS A 45 -27.39 -32.99 20.41
C LYS A 45 -26.49 -32.67 21.61
N ALA A 46 -25.22 -32.33 21.39
CA ALA A 46 -24.26 -31.94 22.43
C ALA A 46 -24.02 -30.42 22.49
N GLY A 47 -24.77 -29.62 21.74
CA GLY A 47 -24.60 -28.17 21.63
C GLY A 47 -24.29 -27.71 20.20
N ARG A 48 -24.08 -26.40 20.04
CA ARG A 48 -23.78 -25.80 18.74
C ARG A 48 -22.28 -25.97 18.44
N VAL A 49 -21.95 -26.54 17.28
CA VAL A 49 -20.59 -26.61 16.75
C VAL A 49 -20.49 -25.62 15.59
N PHE A 50 -19.48 -24.74 15.60
CA PHE A 50 -19.29 -23.76 14.53
C PHE A 50 -18.31 -24.29 13.48
N ARG A 51 -18.69 -24.20 12.19
CA ARG A 51 -17.82 -24.46 11.04
C ARG A 51 -17.46 -23.12 10.41
N ALA A 52 -16.17 -22.82 10.32
CA ALA A 52 -15.70 -21.60 9.66
C ALA A 52 -15.70 -21.78 8.12
N ALA A 53 -16.26 -20.82 7.40
CA ALA A 53 -16.15 -20.72 5.95
C ALA A 53 -14.77 -20.15 5.54
N GLN A 54 -14.55 -20.06 4.23
CA GLN A 54 -13.35 -19.45 3.66
C GLN A 54 -13.25 -17.98 4.09
N LEU A 55 -12.02 -17.48 4.24
CA LEU A 55 -11.80 -16.06 4.48
C LEU A 55 -11.84 -15.36 3.13
N GLU A 56 -12.70 -14.36 3.01
CA GLU A 56 -12.67 -13.38 1.94
C GLU A 56 -11.83 -12.19 2.45
N ASP A 57 -10.78 -11.85 1.72
CA ASP A 57 -9.83 -10.77 2.03
C ASP A 57 -9.67 -9.93 0.75
N GLU A 58 -10.32 -8.77 0.76
CA GLU A 58 -10.38 -7.83 -0.36
C GLU A 58 -9.65 -6.54 -0.01
N ILE A 59 -8.93 -6.00 -1.00
CA ILE A 59 -8.26 -4.70 -0.92
C ILE A 59 -8.80 -3.81 -2.03
N SER A 60 -9.35 -2.67 -1.67
CA SER A 60 -9.73 -1.62 -2.62
C SER A 60 -8.67 -0.53 -2.63
N ILE A 61 -8.31 -0.06 -3.82
CA ILE A 61 -7.19 0.84 -4.07
C ILE A 61 -7.71 2.03 -4.87
N SER A 62 -7.34 3.25 -4.48
CA SER A 62 -7.49 4.45 -5.31
C SER A 62 -6.16 5.20 -5.38
N ALA A 63 -5.83 5.68 -6.58
CA ALA A 63 -4.60 6.43 -6.84
C ALA A 63 -4.79 7.45 -7.97
N LEU A 64 -3.95 8.48 -8.00
CA LEU A 64 -3.81 9.36 -9.16
C LEU A 64 -2.91 8.69 -10.21
N GLN A 65 -3.28 8.81 -11.48
CA GLN A 65 -2.52 8.23 -12.57
C GLN A 65 -1.26 9.06 -12.83
N SER A 66 -0.09 8.47 -12.62
CA SER A 66 1.18 9.07 -13.05
C SER A 66 1.48 8.71 -14.50
N THR A 67 2.11 9.65 -15.22
CA THR A 67 2.46 9.49 -16.64
C THR A 67 3.53 8.41 -16.91
N SER A 68 4.29 8.02 -15.89
CA SER A 68 5.42 7.08 -16.00
C SER A 68 5.37 5.98 -14.92
N ASP A 69 4.20 5.41 -14.68
CA ASP A 69 4.04 4.36 -13.66
C ASP A 69 4.07 2.95 -14.29
N ASP A 70 5.16 2.22 -14.04
CA ASP A 70 5.29 0.82 -14.45
C ASP A 70 4.39 -0.12 -13.63
N ALA A 71 4.03 0.25 -12.39
CA ALA A 71 3.08 -0.50 -11.57
C ALA A 71 1.67 -0.42 -12.17
N TYR A 72 1.26 0.74 -12.69
CA TYR A 72 -0.01 0.89 -13.40
C TYR A 72 -0.14 -0.09 -14.57
N LYS A 73 0.86 -0.11 -15.46
CA LYS A 73 0.87 -1.02 -16.62
C LYS A 73 0.87 -2.48 -16.21
N MET A 74 1.60 -2.83 -15.14
CA MET A 74 1.63 -4.19 -14.63
C MET A 74 0.27 -4.62 -14.07
N ILE A 75 -0.45 -3.73 -13.38
CA ILE A 75 -1.77 -4.04 -12.84
C ILE A 75 -2.81 -4.13 -13.97
N ASP A 76 -2.77 -3.20 -14.93
CA ASP A 76 -3.64 -3.21 -16.10
C ASP A 76 -3.50 -4.52 -16.90
N ASN A 77 -2.27 -4.90 -17.23
CA ASN A 77 -1.99 -6.18 -17.90
C ASN A 77 -2.39 -7.39 -17.05
N SER A 78 -2.41 -7.29 -15.72
CA SER A 78 -2.81 -8.43 -14.86
C SER A 78 -4.28 -8.79 -15.03
N ILE A 79 -5.14 -7.80 -15.28
CA ILE A 79 -6.56 -8.05 -15.58
C ILE A 79 -6.73 -8.56 -16.99
N VAL A 80 -6.04 -7.94 -17.96
CA VAL A 80 -6.17 -8.31 -19.38
C VAL A 80 -5.66 -9.73 -19.64
N ASP A 81 -4.50 -10.09 -19.08
CA ASP A 81 -3.86 -11.39 -19.27
C ASP A 81 -4.28 -12.42 -18.20
N GLY A 82 -4.95 -11.99 -17.12
CA GLY A 82 -5.48 -12.84 -16.06
C GLY A 82 -4.42 -13.52 -15.18
N TYR A 83 -3.24 -12.91 -15.00
CA TYR A 83 -2.19 -13.47 -14.13
C TYR A 83 -2.32 -13.04 -12.67
N ALA A 84 -1.77 -13.86 -11.78
CA ALA A 84 -1.74 -13.58 -10.35
C ALA A 84 -0.70 -12.51 -9.99
N LEU A 85 -1.02 -11.70 -8.99
CA LEU A 85 -0.15 -10.69 -8.42
C LEU A 85 0.17 -11.04 -6.96
N GLU A 86 1.31 -10.51 -6.52
CA GLU A 86 1.69 -10.39 -5.13
C GLU A 86 1.45 -8.95 -4.67
N CYS A 87 0.94 -8.77 -3.45
CA CYS A 87 0.68 -7.47 -2.86
C CYS A 87 1.28 -7.41 -1.44
N TRP A 88 1.98 -6.33 -1.13
CA TRP A 88 2.46 -6.02 0.21
C TRP A 88 1.86 -4.70 0.69
N GLU A 89 1.27 -4.68 1.88
CA GLU A 89 1.05 -3.42 2.62
C GLU A 89 2.23 -3.22 3.55
N VAL A 90 3.02 -2.17 3.33
CA VAL A 90 4.19 -1.83 4.15
C VAL A 90 3.83 -0.66 5.06
N ASP A 91 4.09 -0.82 6.37
CA ASP A 91 3.94 0.22 7.39
C ASP A 91 5.31 0.84 7.67
N LEU A 92 5.55 2.01 7.07
CA LEU A 92 6.82 2.73 7.12
C LEU A 92 7.10 3.35 8.49
N SER A 93 6.08 3.52 9.33
CA SER A 93 6.27 3.96 10.71
C SER A 93 6.92 2.89 11.59
N LYS A 94 6.92 1.63 11.13
CA LYS A 94 7.39 0.47 11.90
C LYS A 94 8.63 -0.15 11.26
N LYS A 95 9.73 0.59 11.39
CA LYS A 95 11.06 0.10 11.04
C LYS A 95 11.49 -1.03 11.97
N LYS A 96 12.15 -2.05 11.42
CA LYS A 96 12.76 -3.11 12.20
C LYS A 96 13.94 -2.54 13.02
N PRO A 97 14.04 -2.83 14.33
CA PRO A 97 15.07 -2.26 15.20
C PRO A 97 16.51 -2.44 14.72
N ASP A 98 16.78 -3.53 13.98
CA ASP A 98 18.13 -3.91 13.53
C ASP A 98 18.35 -3.75 12.02
N SER A 99 17.53 -2.97 11.32
CA SER A 99 17.63 -2.83 9.87
C SER A 99 17.39 -1.41 9.39
N THR A 100 18.14 -0.99 8.37
CA THR A 100 18.08 0.35 7.79
C THR A 100 16.94 0.53 6.78
N ASN A 101 16.43 -0.56 6.19
CA ASN A 101 15.48 -0.54 5.08
C ASN A 101 14.36 -1.60 5.18
N GLN A 102 14.22 -2.25 6.34
CA GLN A 102 13.15 -3.22 6.57
C GLN A 102 12.04 -2.65 7.45
N PHE A 103 10.82 -2.79 6.97
CA PHE A 103 9.61 -2.27 7.61
C PHE A 103 8.59 -3.39 7.80
N GLN A 104 7.71 -3.26 8.79
CA GLN A 104 6.63 -4.22 9.00
C GLN A 104 5.72 -4.24 7.77
N ALA A 105 5.42 -5.44 7.27
CA ALA A 105 4.61 -5.60 6.07
C ALA A 105 3.62 -6.77 6.17
N GLU A 106 2.47 -6.63 5.52
CA GLU A 106 1.51 -7.69 5.30
C GLU A 106 1.55 -8.14 3.84
N TYR A 107 1.95 -9.38 3.61
CA TYR A 107 2.06 -10.00 2.30
C TYR A 107 0.82 -10.82 1.92
N ARG A 108 0.40 -10.69 0.67
CA ARG A 108 -0.74 -11.38 0.07
C ARG A 108 -0.39 -11.82 -1.36
N GLN A 109 -1.03 -12.89 -1.81
CA GLN A 109 -1.07 -13.31 -3.22
C GLN A 109 -2.52 -13.34 -3.65
N GLY A 110 -2.81 -13.12 -4.93
CA GLY A 110 -4.19 -12.93 -5.37
C GLY A 110 -4.30 -12.44 -6.80
N TRP A 111 -5.47 -11.92 -7.13
CA TRP A 111 -5.80 -11.41 -8.45
C TRP A 111 -6.43 -10.03 -8.33
N MET A 112 -6.14 -9.18 -9.30
CA MET A 112 -6.92 -7.98 -9.51
C MET A 112 -8.23 -8.40 -10.21
N THR A 113 -9.37 -8.07 -9.61
CA THR A 113 -10.69 -8.41 -10.15
C THR A 113 -11.31 -7.25 -10.90
N GLU A 114 -10.93 -6.02 -10.54
CA GLU A 114 -11.42 -4.80 -11.15
C GLU A 114 -10.30 -3.77 -11.22
N TRP A 115 -10.23 -3.06 -12.35
CA TRP A 115 -9.30 -1.96 -12.58
C TRP A 115 -10.00 -0.96 -13.51
N GLU A 116 -10.26 0.23 -12.99
CA GLU A 116 -10.90 1.33 -13.70
C GLU A 116 -9.94 2.51 -13.77
N SER A 117 -9.84 3.13 -14.94
CA SER A 117 -9.09 4.38 -15.12
C SER A 117 -10.02 5.46 -15.65
N THR A 118 -10.13 6.57 -14.93
CA THR A 118 -10.94 7.72 -15.31
C THR A 118 -10.03 8.88 -15.66
N SER A 119 -10.23 9.48 -16.84
CA SER A 119 -9.43 10.63 -17.31
C SER A 119 -10.38 11.77 -17.73
N PRO A 120 -10.87 12.57 -16.77
CA PRO A 120 -11.73 13.71 -17.06
C PRO A 120 -10.94 14.86 -17.71
N ALA A 121 -11.66 15.80 -18.35
CA ALA A 121 -11.03 16.94 -19.02
C ALA A 121 -10.60 18.06 -18.06
N GLU A 122 -11.23 18.13 -16.88
CA GLU A 122 -11.05 19.22 -15.91
C GLU A 122 -10.35 18.78 -14.61
N ASP A 123 -10.33 17.49 -14.29
CA ASP A 123 -9.70 16.94 -13.09
C ASP A 123 -8.51 16.04 -13.43
N ASP A 124 -7.71 15.70 -12.41
CA ASP A 124 -6.59 14.77 -12.56
C ASP A 124 -7.10 13.34 -12.85
N PRO A 125 -6.39 12.57 -13.70
CA PRO A 125 -6.76 11.20 -13.99
C PRO A 125 -6.60 10.32 -12.73
N THR A 126 -7.61 9.50 -12.47
CA THR A 126 -7.68 8.60 -11.32
C THR A 126 -7.74 7.15 -11.76
N VAL A 127 -7.27 6.27 -10.88
CA VAL A 127 -7.36 4.83 -11.05
C VAL A 127 -7.92 4.19 -9.80
N GLU A 128 -8.85 3.27 -9.98
CA GLU A 128 -9.50 2.52 -8.91
C GLU A 128 -9.39 1.02 -9.18
N GLY A 129 -9.17 0.23 -8.14
CA GLY A 129 -8.98 -1.21 -8.29
C GLY A 129 -9.43 -2.03 -7.11
N THR A 130 -9.86 -3.26 -7.40
CA THR A 130 -10.22 -4.26 -6.38
C THR A 130 -9.34 -5.48 -6.53
N TYR A 131 -8.63 -5.82 -5.47
CA TYR A 131 -7.74 -6.96 -5.37
C TYR A 131 -8.28 -8.00 -4.38
N VAL A 132 -8.38 -9.25 -4.83
CA VAL A 132 -8.87 -10.38 -4.03
C VAL A 132 -7.71 -11.29 -3.67
N THR A 133 -7.55 -11.55 -2.37
CA THR A 133 -6.48 -12.38 -1.84
C THR A 133 -6.79 -13.87 -1.93
N PHE A 134 -5.84 -14.62 -2.48
CA PHE A 134 -5.80 -16.07 -2.41
C PHE A 134 -5.27 -16.54 -1.05
N GLY A 135 -6.19 -17.02 -0.20
CA GLY A 135 -5.85 -17.68 1.06
C GLY A 135 -5.81 -16.73 2.25
N LYS A 136 -4.66 -16.63 2.92
CA LYS A 136 -4.51 -15.81 4.13
C LYS A 136 -3.23 -15.00 4.04
N ARG A 137 -3.34 -13.70 4.33
CA ARG A 137 -2.18 -12.82 4.49
C ARG A 137 -1.13 -13.37 5.46
N GLN A 138 0.13 -13.07 5.17
CA GLN A 138 1.27 -13.37 6.03
C GLN A 138 1.86 -12.06 6.54
N GLU A 139 2.19 -12.00 7.83
CA GLU A 139 2.85 -10.83 8.43
C GLU A 139 4.36 -11.07 8.44
N GLY A 140 5.14 -10.02 8.17
CA GLY A 140 6.59 -10.10 8.13
C GLY A 140 7.26 -8.74 8.06
N PHE A 141 8.51 -8.74 7.63
CA PHE A 141 9.26 -7.53 7.31
C PHE A 141 9.59 -7.51 5.82
N ALA A 142 9.24 -6.43 5.13
CA ALA A 142 9.59 -6.23 3.72
C ALA A 142 10.77 -5.27 3.63
N THR A 143 11.66 -5.53 2.66
CA THR A 143 12.76 -4.62 2.35
C THR A 143 12.27 -3.66 1.28
N VAL A 144 12.24 -2.37 1.59
CA VAL A 144 11.79 -1.33 0.65
C VAL A 144 12.99 -0.91 -0.21
N PRO A 145 12.83 -0.78 -1.54
CA PRO A 145 13.91 -0.29 -2.40
C PRO A 145 14.40 1.10 -1.97
N GLU A 146 15.72 1.32 -1.98
CA GLU A 146 16.30 2.62 -1.62
C GLU A 146 15.79 3.76 -2.52
N ALA A 147 15.43 3.46 -3.77
CA ALA A 147 14.84 4.42 -4.68
C ALA A 147 13.52 5.01 -4.18
N ASP A 148 12.70 4.21 -3.49
CA ASP A 148 11.42 4.66 -2.93
C ASP A 148 11.62 5.38 -1.58
N LEU A 149 12.76 5.12 -0.91
CA LEU A 149 13.17 5.75 0.34
C LEU A 149 13.89 7.11 0.14
N ASN A 150 14.20 7.51 -1.10
CA ASN A 150 14.97 8.71 -1.40
C ASN A 150 14.12 9.99 -1.51
N LYS A 151 14.79 11.14 -1.40
CA LYS A 151 14.32 12.55 -1.40
C LYS A 151 13.22 12.97 -2.40
N ASN A 152 13.03 12.23 -3.49
CA ASN A 152 12.04 12.51 -4.55
C ASN A 152 11.08 11.32 -4.79
N GLY A 153 11.15 10.29 -3.95
CA GLY A 153 10.28 9.11 -4.01
C GLY A 153 8.90 9.41 -3.44
N ILE A 154 8.07 8.37 -3.38
CA ILE A 154 6.69 8.43 -2.85
C ILE A 154 6.66 8.87 -1.38
N LEU A 155 7.81 8.82 -0.70
CA LEU A 155 7.98 8.90 0.75
C LEU A 155 8.69 10.20 1.19
N GLY A 156 8.35 11.34 0.60
CA GLY A 156 8.94 12.65 0.95
C GLY A 156 8.69 13.13 2.40
N TYR A 157 8.13 12.30 3.28
CA TYR A 157 7.94 12.64 4.70
C TYR A 157 8.17 11.39 5.56
N VAL A 158 9.44 11.08 5.83
CA VAL A 158 9.84 10.02 6.76
C VAL A 158 9.98 10.62 8.14
N PHE A 159 9.47 9.95 9.17
CA PHE A 159 9.65 10.37 10.55
C PHE A 159 11.15 10.37 10.92
N HIS A 160 11.68 11.54 11.26
CA HIS A 160 13.04 11.72 11.78
C HIS A 160 13.03 11.78 13.31
N ASP A 161 13.89 11.00 13.95
CA ASP A 161 14.05 10.95 15.41
C ASP A 161 14.78 12.20 15.93
N MET A 162 14.64 12.51 17.23
CA MET A 162 15.21 13.73 17.86
C MET A 162 16.72 13.63 18.13
N ILE A 163 17.39 12.58 17.65
CA ILE A 163 18.83 12.37 17.85
C ILE A 163 19.63 13.15 16.81
N ALA A 164 20.77 13.70 17.23
CA ALA A 164 21.61 14.53 16.34
C ALA A 164 22.13 13.79 15.09
N SER A 165 22.05 12.46 15.06
CA SER A 165 22.44 11.63 13.92
C SER A 165 21.33 11.43 12.88
N ASP A 166 20.08 11.79 13.19
CA ASP A 166 18.94 11.69 12.27
C ASP A 166 18.51 13.11 11.88
N VAL A 167 19.10 13.61 10.79
CA VAL A 167 18.85 14.95 10.28
C VAL A 167 17.70 14.89 9.29
N PRO A 168 16.65 15.73 9.43
CA PRO A 168 15.59 15.83 8.45
C PRO A 168 16.14 16.27 7.09
N ASP A 169 16.13 15.38 6.11
CA ASP A 169 16.58 15.63 4.74
C ASP A 169 15.50 15.32 3.69
N ASP A 170 14.24 15.34 4.15
CA ASP A 170 12.97 15.10 3.47
C ASP A 170 12.53 16.19 2.47
N GLY A 171 13.44 17.10 2.10
CA GLY A 171 13.20 18.11 1.07
C GLY A 171 12.42 19.36 1.53
N LEU A 172 11.96 19.44 2.80
CA LEU A 172 11.36 20.68 3.33
C LEU A 172 12.33 21.87 3.28
N ALA A 173 13.62 21.61 3.49
CA ALA A 173 14.66 22.64 3.44
C ALA A 173 14.93 23.19 2.02
N ASP A 174 14.55 22.45 0.98
CA ASP A 174 14.74 22.82 -0.43
C ASP A 174 13.48 23.45 -1.05
N LEU A 175 12.33 23.36 -0.36
CA LEU A 175 11.13 24.14 -0.70
C LEU A 175 11.42 25.61 -0.43
N ALA A 176 11.64 26.37 -1.51
CA ALA A 176 11.80 27.82 -1.43
C ALA A 176 10.67 28.40 -0.59
N ALA A 177 11.02 29.08 0.51
CA ALA A 177 10.06 29.79 1.36
C ALA A 177 9.19 30.65 0.44
N GLN A 178 7.91 30.31 0.33
CA GLN A 178 6.92 31.11 -0.39
C GLN A 178 7.08 32.56 0.11
N PRO A 179 7.35 33.55 -0.77
CA PRO A 179 7.46 34.91 -0.31
C PRO A 179 6.12 35.28 0.31
N SER A 180 6.13 35.55 1.62
CA SER A 180 4.98 36.12 2.31
C SER A 180 4.56 37.36 1.52
N SER A 181 3.39 37.32 0.88
CA SER A 181 2.85 38.49 0.20
C SER A 181 2.80 39.63 1.22
N PRO A 182 3.40 40.80 0.94
CA PRO A 182 3.29 41.92 1.85
C PRO A 182 1.81 42.31 1.90
N VAL A 183 1.24 42.27 3.11
CA VAL A 183 -0.06 42.85 3.41
C VAL A 183 0.03 44.33 3.04
N ALA A 184 -0.67 44.72 1.98
CA ALA A 184 -0.93 46.11 1.61
C ALA A 184 -2.28 46.54 2.18
#